data_AF-A0A3D2N4Q0-F1
#
_entry.id   AF-A0A3D2N4Q0-F1
#
_cell.length_a   1.000
_cell.length_b   1.000
_cell.length_c   1.000
_cell.angle_alpha   90.00
_cell.angle_beta   90.00
_cell.angle_gamma   90.00
#
_symmetry.space_group_name_H-M   'P 1'
#
loop_
_entity.id
_entity.type
_entity.pdbx_description
1 polymer ?
#
loop_
_entity_poly.entity_id
_entity_poly.type
_entity_poly.pdbx_seq_one_letter_code
_entity_poly.pdbx_strand_id
1 'polypeptide(L)'
;MKAHGTVHKYGDNVDTDVIIPARYLNSSDPAELAKSCMEDIDKDFVKRVKPGDIMVARKNFGCGSSREHAPIAIKASGISCVIAETFARIFYRNAINIGLPIIECPEAAEAIHPNNVVRVIRALEVCHVTGRKFSDLKAESRTEESPYDSLIIGLNYEDRSVLYSRIDRRVDIMAENGLVQEAEELWKRSGMTTAANAIGYKELIPYFEGTMSLEECISIIKQETRHYAKRQLTWFRKNQRIQWIILHEFDKLNEISEKSQKCIANYWKL
;
A
#
# COMPACT_ATOMS: atom_id res chain seq x y z
N MET A 1 -11.61 5.69 -13.00
CA MET A 1 -10.23 5.22 -13.21
C MET A 1 -10.00 4.00 -12.34
N LYS A 2 -9.59 2.86 -12.89
CA LYS A 2 -9.16 1.69 -12.09
C LYS A 2 -7.63 1.65 -12.11
N ALA A 3 -6.96 2.47 -11.31
CA ALA A 3 -5.53 2.28 -11.07
C ALA A 3 -5.36 1.19 -10.00
N HIS A 4 -4.46 0.24 -10.19
CA HIS A 4 -4.27 -0.91 -9.28
C HIS A 4 -2.90 -1.60 -9.44
N GLY A 5 -2.05 -1.10 -10.33
CA GLY A 5 -0.76 -1.69 -10.67
C GLY A 5 0.40 -1.24 -9.76
N THR A 6 1.63 -1.31 -10.26
CA THR A 6 2.86 -0.83 -9.62
C THR A 6 3.14 0.64 -9.96
N VAL A 7 3.99 1.33 -9.18
CA VAL A 7 4.41 2.71 -9.46
C VAL A 7 5.80 2.74 -10.09
N HIS A 8 5.91 3.41 -11.24
CA HIS A 8 7.16 3.72 -11.93
C HIS A 8 7.58 5.15 -11.60
N LYS A 9 8.71 5.33 -10.91
CA LYS A 9 9.12 6.63 -10.37
C LYS A 9 10.33 7.21 -11.10
N TYR A 10 10.22 8.47 -11.49
CA TYR A 10 11.25 9.23 -12.20
C TYR A 10 11.57 10.56 -11.49
N GLY A 11 12.71 11.15 -11.87
CA GLY A 11 13.23 12.38 -11.27
C GLY A 11 12.61 13.65 -11.83
N ASP A 12 13.36 14.75 -11.74
CA ASP A 12 13.02 16.05 -12.32
C ASP A 12 13.31 16.08 -13.83
N ASN A 13 12.63 16.98 -14.55
CA ASN A 13 12.91 17.32 -15.95
C ASN A 13 12.95 16.11 -16.90
N VAL A 14 11.99 15.20 -16.76
CA VAL A 14 11.81 14.10 -17.71
C VAL A 14 11.30 14.68 -19.03
N ASP A 15 12.20 14.78 -20.01
CA ASP A 15 11.91 15.39 -21.31
C ASP A 15 11.10 14.45 -22.22
N THR A 16 10.26 15.03 -23.08
CA THR A 16 9.56 14.34 -24.17
C THR A 16 10.44 13.46 -25.05
N ASP A 17 11.70 13.83 -25.27
CA ASP A 17 12.68 13.09 -26.05
C ASP A 17 13.18 11.85 -25.31
N VAL A 18 13.12 11.88 -23.98
CA VAL A 18 13.44 10.76 -23.10
C VAL A 18 12.22 9.86 -22.91
N ILE A 19 11.01 10.42 -22.91
CA ILE A 19 9.75 9.67 -22.87
C ILE A 19 9.53 8.87 -24.15
N ILE A 20 9.77 9.49 -25.31
CA ILE A 20 9.72 8.83 -26.61
C ILE A 20 10.78 9.44 -27.54
N PRO A 21 11.88 8.71 -27.77
CA PRO A 21 12.97 9.22 -28.59
C PRO A 21 12.57 9.51 -30.03
N ALA A 22 13.16 10.56 -30.62
CA ALA A 22 12.81 11.03 -31.97
C ALA A 22 12.94 9.95 -33.05
N ARG A 23 13.87 9.00 -32.87
CA ARG A 23 14.11 7.86 -33.77
C ARG A 23 12.90 6.94 -33.97
N TYR A 24 11.92 6.99 -33.06
CA TYR A 24 10.70 6.18 -33.13
C TYR A 24 9.47 6.94 -33.65
N LEU A 25 9.62 8.23 -33.98
CA LEU A 25 8.52 9.09 -34.44
C LEU A 25 8.22 8.97 -35.95
N ASN A 26 8.68 7.87 -36.56
CA ASN A 26 8.34 7.54 -37.94
C ASN A 26 6.97 6.85 -38.05
N SER A 27 6.34 6.53 -36.91
CA SER A 27 5.00 5.96 -36.80
C SER A 27 4.17 6.81 -35.84
N SER A 28 2.87 6.92 -36.13
CA SER A 28 1.88 7.53 -35.22
C SER A 28 0.97 6.49 -34.57
N ASP A 29 1.23 5.20 -34.78
CA ASP A 29 0.48 4.12 -34.14
C ASP A 29 0.81 4.06 -32.63
N PRO A 30 -0.19 4.24 -31.74
CA PRO A 30 0.04 4.19 -30.30
C PRO A 30 0.71 2.88 -29.82
N ALA A 31 0.38 1.74 -30.44
CA ALA A 31 0.94 0.45 -30.04
C ALA A 31 2.45 0.35 -30.37
N GLU A 32 2.89 0.86 -31.52
CA GLU A 32 4.31 0.93 -31.86
C GLU A 32 5.06 1.92 -30.96
N LEU A 33 4.49 3.09 -30.68
CA LEU A 33 5.11 4.09 -29.79
C LEU A 33 5.30 3.56 -28.36
N ALA A 34 4.34 2.76 -27.86
CA ALA A 34 4.41 2.17 -26.54
C ALA A 34 5.60 1.23 -26.34
N LYS A 35 6.03 0.51 -27.39
CA LYS A 35 7.14 -0.45 -27.34
C LYS A 35 8.50 0.19 -27.04
N SER A 36 8.62 1.50 -27.25
CA SER A 36 9.84 2.28 -27.03
C SER A 36 9.67 3.39 -26.01
N CYS A 37 8.57 3.37 -25.25
CA CYS A 37 8.31 4.37 -24.21
C CYS A 37 9.35 4.27 -23.09
N MET A 38 9.86 5.41 -22.63
CA MET A 38 10.85 5.56 -21.56
C MET A 38 12.19 4.86 -21.78
N GLU A 39 12.49 4.34 -22.97
CA GLU A 39 13.66 3.47 -23.21
C GLU A 39 15.00 4.14 -22.82
N ASP A 40 15.16 5.44 -23.10
CA ASP A 40 16.43 6.16 -22.89
C ASP A 40 16.72 6.41 -21.39
N ILE A 41 15.71 6.43 -20.53
CA ILE A 41 15.86 6.59 -19.08
C ILE A 41 15.69 5.29 -18.30
N ASP A 42 14.93 4.34 -18.84
CA ASP A 42 14.57 3.09 -18.19
C ASP A 42 14.34 1.99 -19.24
N LYS A 43 15.43 1.34 -19.65
CA LYS A 43 15.45 0.29 -20.69
C LYS A 43 14.56 -0.91 -20.40
N ASP A 44 14.18 -1.11 -19.14
CA ASP A 44 13.36 -2.23 -18.70
C ASP A 44 11.92 -1.81 -18.39
N PHE A 45 11.55 -0.53 -18.56
CA PHE A 45 10.19 -0.03 -18.34
C PHE A 45 9.16 -0.86 -19.09
N VAL A 46 9.33 -1.02 -20.41
CA VAL A 46 8.40 -1.73 -21.30
C VAL A 46 8.23 -3.20 -20.89
N LYS A 47 9.26 -3.82 -20.30
CA LYS A 47 9.20 -5.21 -19.83
C LYS A 47 8.43 -5.35 -18.51
N ARG A 48 8.41 -4.29 -17.70
CA ARG A 48 7.84 -4.31 -16.35
C ARG A 48 6.44 -3.69 -16.27
N VAL A 49 6.14 -2.73 -17.13
CA VAL A 49 4.87 -2.00 -17.11
C VAL A 49 3.70 -2.94 -17.37
N LYS A 50 2.65 -2.80 -16.56
CA LYS A 50 1.40 -3.56 -16.67
C LYS A 50 0.22 -2.60 -16.80
N PRO A 51 -0.85 -3.00 -17.51
CA PRO A 51 -2.08 -2.23 -17.53
C PRO A 51 -2.58 -1.91 -16.11
N GLY A 52 -2.81 -0.63 -15.83
CA GLY A 52 -3.26 -0.17 -14.51
C GLY A 52 -2.14 0.36 -13.60
N ASP A 53 -0.88 0.29 -14.03
CA ASP A 53 0.27 0.91 -13.36
C ASP A 53 0.15 2.45 -13.34
N ILE A 54 0.93 3.08 -12.47
CA ILE A 54 0.96 4.55 -12.29
C ILE A 54 2.38 5.03 -12.55
N MET A 55 2.52 6.16 -13.26
CA MET A 55 3.79 6.85 -13.40
C MET A 55 3.87 8.02 -12.42
N VAL A 56 4.98 8.15 -11.71
CA VAL A 56 5.24 9.25 -10.77
C VAL A 56 6.53 9.95 -11.16
N ALA A 57 6.51 11.27 -11.26
CA ALA A 57 7.71 12.07 -11.50
C ALA A 57 7.81 13.23 -10.52
N ARG A 58 8.96 13.91 -10.49
CA ARG A 58 9.12 15.13 -9.69
C ARG A 58 8.75 16.37 -10.50
N LYS A 59 9.63 17.37 -10.61
CA LYS A 59 9.30 18.65 -11.22
C LYS A 59 9.40 18.59 -12.74
N ASN A 60 8.58 19.40 -13.40
CA ASN A 60 8.69 19.72 -14.83
C ASN A 60 8.63 18.49 -15.75
N PHE A 61 7.71 17.56 -15.47
CA PHE A 61 7.53 16.36 -16.29
C PHE A 61 6.99 16.69 -17.68
N GLY A 62 7.53 16.03 -18.71
CA GLY A 62 7.17 16.25 -20.10
C GLY A 62 7.72 17.56 -20.65
N CYS A 63 8.83 18.07 -20.11
CA CYS A 63 9.51 19.23 -20.66
C CYS A 63 10.08 18.92 -22.05
N GLY A 64 10.49 19.96 -22.78
CA GLY A 64 11.05 19.80 -24.12
C GLY A 64 10.07 20.12 -25.23
N SER A 65 10.17 19.35 -26.32
CA SER A 65 9.48 19.66 -27.56
C SER A 65 7.96 19.38 -27.48
N SER A 66 7.17 20.05 -28.31
CA SER A 66 5.70 19.92 -28.34
C SER A 66 5.23 18.60 -28.96
N ARG A 67 5.70 17.45 -28.45
CA ARG A 67 5.40 16.11 -28.96
C ARG A 67 4.16 15.54 -28.29
N GLU A 68 3.07 15.47 -29.04
CA GLU A 68 1.86 14.71 -28.64
C GLU A 68 2.14 13.19 -28.54
N HIS A 69 3.15 12.70 -29.25
CA HIS A 69 3.60 11.31 -29.19
C HIS A 69 3.99 10.85 -27.78
N ALA A 70 4.52 11.74 -26.94
CA ALA A 70 4.95 11.40 -25.57
C ALA A 70 3.76 10.96 -24.68
N PRO A 71 2.69 11.75 -24.51
CA PRO A 71 1.50 11.30 -23.78
C PRO A 71 0.79 10.12 -24.44
N ILE A 72 0.82 9.98 -25.78
CA ILE A 72 0.28 8.79 -26.48
C ILE A 72 1.05 7.53 -26.09
N ALA A 73 2.38 7.57 -26.14
CA ALA A 73 3.25 6.44 -25.81
C ALA A 73 3.03 5.99 -24.34
N ILE A 74 2.95 6.94 -23.40
CA ILE A 74 2.67 6.65 -21.99
C ILE A 74 1.31 5.97 -21.85
N LYS A 75 0.26 6.53 -22.46
CA LYS A 75 -1.10 5.97 -22.37
C LYS A 75 -1.18 4.55 -22.96
N ALA A 76 -0.57 4.36 -24.13
CA ALA A 76 -0.58 3.08 -24.82
C ALA A 76 0.30 2.01 -24.14
N SER A 77 1.27 2.40 -23.31
CA SER A 77 2.05 1.47 -22.49
C SER A 77 1.25 0.80 -21.35
N GLY A 78 0.03 1.28 -21.08
CA GLY A 78 -0.85 0.76 -20.03
C GLY A 78 -0.84 1.55 -18.73
N ILE A 79 -0.10 2.67 -18.68
CA ILE A 79 -0.13 3.61 -17.55
C ILE A 79 -1.53 4.23 -17.44
N SER A 80 -2.12 4.10 -16.26
CA SER A 80 -3.47 4.57 -15.95
C SER A 80 -3.54 6.05 -15.58
N CYS A 81 -2.48 6.60 -14.99
CA CYS A 81 -2.30 8.02 -14.75
C CYS A 81 -0.83 8.39 -14.53
N VAL A 82 -0.52 9.67 -14.74
CA VAL A 82 0.78 10.27 -14.38
C VAL A 82 0.58 11.26 -13.25
N ILE A 83 1.39 11.16 -12.21
CA ILE A 83 1.40 12.08 -11.09
C ILE A 83 2.76 12.77 -11.07
N ALA A 84 2.80 14.09 -11.07
CA ALA A 84 4.04 14.83 -10.99
C ALA A 84 3.94 15.96 -9.95
N GLU A 85 5.08 16.47 -9.50
CA GLU A 85 5.08 17.70 -8.69
C GLU A 85 4.64 18.89 -9.55
N THR A 86 5.13 18.95 -10.79
CA THR A 86 4.68 19.90 -11.82
C THR A 86 4.82 19.29 -13.21
N PHE A 87 3.98 19.73 -14.15
CA PHE A 87 4.10 19.37 -15.57
C PHE A 87 4.53 20.56 -16.43
N ALA A 88 5.25 20.29 -17.51
CA ALA A 88 5.47 21.29 -18.54
C ALA A 88 4.13 21.64 -19.22
N ARG A 89 3.89 22.94 -19.43
CA ARG A 89 2.61 23.49 -19.93
C ARG A 89 2.09 22.80 -21.19
N ILE A 90 2.98 22.51 -22.14
CA ILE A 90 2.59 21.90 -23.42
C ILE A 90 2.19 20.44 -23.24
N PHE A 91 3.01 19.66 -22.51
CA PHE A 91 2.69 18.27 -22.19
C PHE A 91 1.37 18.17 -21.42
N TYR A 92 1.15 19.06 -20.44
CA TYR A 92 -0.09 19.11 -19.67
C TYR A 92 -1.33 19.19 -20.56
N ARG A 93 -1.33 20.13 -21.53
CA ARG A 93 -2.42 20.30 -22.49
C ARG A 93 -2.58 19.06 -23.38
N ASN A 94 -1.48 18.52 -23.91
CA ASN A 94 -1.51 17.38 -24.81
C ASN A 94 -2.04 16.12 -24.10
N ALA A 95 -1.64 15.90 -22.85
CA ALA A 95 -2.14 14.79 -22.04
C ALA A 95 -3.66 14.86 -21.84
N ILE A 96 -4.21 16.05 -21.58
CA ILE A 96 -5.67 16.25 -21.52
C ILE A 96 -6.32 15.92 -22.86
N ASN A 97 -5.79 16.45 -23.98
CA ASN A 97 -6.35 16.23 -25.32
C ASN A 97 -6.39 14.74 -25.71
N ILE A 98 -5.34 14.00 -25.34
CA ILE A 98 -5.22 12.55 -25.61
C ILE A 98 -6.00 11.71 -24.59
N GLY A 99 -6.50 12.33 -23.51
CA GLY A 99 -7.18 11.66 -22.41
C GLY A 99 -6.24 10.75 -21.62
N LEU A 100 -4.98 11.17 -21.43
CA LEU A 100 -4.07 10.62 -20.43
C LEU A 100 -4.33 11.35 -19.11
N PRO A 101 -4.83 10.68 -18.06
CA PRO A 101 -5.06 11.34 -16.79
C PRO A 101 -3.75 11.79 -16.15
N ILE A 102 -3.66 13.08 -15.82
CA ILE A 102 -2.50 13.68 -15.16
C ILE A 102 -2.90 14.43 -13.90
N ILE A 103 -2.04 14.40 -12.88
CA ILE A 103 -2.35 15.00 -11.58
C ILE A 103 -1.11 15.67 -11.02
N GLU A 104 -1.22 16.97 -10.76
CA GLU A 104 -0.19 17.75 -10.11
C GLU A 104 -0.35 17.64 -8.59
N CYS A 105 0.60 17.00 -7.92
CA CYS A 105 0.58 16.84 -6.46
C CYS A 105 2.02 16.67 -5.92
N PRO A 106 2.66 17.76 -5.47
CA PRO A 106 4.01 17.75 -4.90
C PRO A 106 4.18 16.72 -3.77
N GLU A 107 3.20 16.65 -2.87
CA GLU A 107 3.26 15.80 -1.68
C GLU A 107 3.20 14.32 -2.07
N ALA A 108 2.40 13.98 -3.09
CA ALA A 108 2.32 12.63 -3.63
C ALA A 108 3.61 12.26 -4.39
N ALA A 109 4.11 13.13 -5.26
CA ALA A 109 5.35 12.91 -6.00
C ALA A 109 6.53 12.57 -5.05
N GLU A 110 6.61 13.24 -3.91
CA GLU A 110 7.61 12.96 -2.89
C GLU A 110 7.32 11.65 -2.13
N ALA A 111 6.14 11.54 -1.52
CA ALA A 111 5.82 10.50 -0.54
C ALA A 111 5.50 9.12 -1.15
N ILE A 112 5.19 9.04 -2.45
CA ILE A 112 4.81 7.77 -3.08
C ILE A 112 6.05 6.88 -3.21
N HIS A 113 5.99 5.76 -2.49
CA HIS A 113 6.87 4.62 -2.72
C HIS A 113 6.34 3.81 -3.92
N PRO A 114 7.22 3.25 -4.78
CA PRO A 114 6.85 2.36 -5.90
C PRO A 114 5.83 1.25 -5.60
N ASN A 115 5.68 0.90 -4.32
CA ASN A 115 4.86 -0.22 -3.85
C ASN A 115 3.58 0.22 -3.12
N ASN A 116 3.18 1.50 -3.19
CA ASN A 116 2.09 2.04 -2.35
C ASN A 116 0.91 2.65 -3.14
N VAL A 117 0.45 1.92 -4.15
CA VAL A 117 -0.57 2.37 -5.12
C VAL A 117 -1.93 2.62 -4.47
N VAL A 118 -2.30 1.85 -3.45
CA VAL A 118 -3.56 2.03 -2.69
C VAL A 118 -3.66 3.42 -2.07
N ARG A 119 -2.56 3.94 -1.50
CA ARG A 119 -2.56 5.29 -0.91
C ARG A 119 -2.66 6.38 -1.95
N VAL A 120 -2.10 6.15 -3.13
CA VAL A 120 -2.16 7.09 -4.26
C VAL A 120 -3.60 7.25 -4.70
N ILE A 121 -4.26 6.16 -5.07
CA ILE A 121 -5.65 6.16 -5.50
C ILE A 121 -6.50 6.85 -4.45
N ARG A 122 -6.32 6.51 -3.18
CA ARG A 122 -7.08 7.14 -2.10
C ARG A 122 -6.86 8.65 -2.00
N ALA A 123 -5.62 9.12 -2.15
CA ALA A 123 -5.33 10.55 -2.14
C ALA A 123 -5.99 11.26 -3.33
N LEU A 124 -5.92 10.66 -4.53
CA LEU A 124 -6.55 11.19 -5.74
C LEU A 124 -8.07 11.22 -5.65
N GLU A 125 -8.69 10.16 -5.14
CA GLU A 125 -10.12 10.08 -4.88
C GLU A 125 -10.57 11.22 -3.97
N VAL A 126 -9.86 11.45 -2.85
CA VAL A 126 -10.20 12.51 -1.91
C VAL A 126 -10.06 13.89 -2.58
N CYS A 127 -8.99 14.13 -3.32
CA CYS A 127 -8.83 15.38 -4.08
C CYS A 127 -9.95 15.59 -5.09
N HIS A 128 -10.34 14.54 -5.83
CA HIS A 128 -11.37 14.62 -6.85
C HIS A 128 -12.77 14.86 -6.27
N VAL A 129 -13.12 14.16 -5.19
CA VAL A 129 -14.45 14.24 -4.57
C VAL A 129 -14.62 15.53 -3.76
N THR A 130 -13.59 15.95 -3.03
CA THR A 130 -13.68 17.09 -2.10
C THR A 130 -13.21 18.41 -2.69
N GLY A 131 -12.43 18.38 -3.79
CA GLY A 131 -11.70 19.55 -4.30
C GLY A 131 -10.54 20.01 -3.41
N ARG A 132 -10.29 19.31 -2.29
CA ARG A 132 -9.26 19.67 -1.29
C ARG A 132 -8.12 18.66 -1.30
N LYS A 133 -6.91 19.10 -0.95
CA LYS A 133 -5.76 18.20 -0.87
C LYS A 133 -5.93 17.19 0.27
N PHE A 134 -5.53 15.94 0.01
CA PHE A 134 -5.52 14.88 1.03
C PHE A 134 -4.64 15.23 2.25
N SER A 135 -3.55 15.97 2.06
CA SER A 135 -2.66 16.45 3.12
C SER A 135 -3.38 17.36 4.12
N ASP A 136 -4.19 18.28 3.62
CA ASP A 136 -4.81 19.34 4.41
C ASP A 136 -5.88 18.74 5.31
N LEU A 137 -6.74 17.89 4.74
CA LEU A 137 -7.74 17.13 5.49
C LEU A 137 -7.13 16.25 6.57
N LYS A 138 -5.97 15.63 6.29
CA LYS A 138 -5.26 14.80 7.26
C LYS A 138 -4.58 15.62 8.36
N ALA A 139 -4.17 16.85 8.07
CA ALA A 139 -3.63 17.77 9.07
C ALA A 139 -4.75 18.26 10.00
N GLU A 140 -5.90 18.65 9.43
CA GLU A 140 -7.10 19.06 10.18
C GLU A 140 -7.65 17.93 11.05
N SER A 141 -7.68 16.69 10.55
CA SER A 141 -8.16 15.55 11.36
C SER A 141 -7.27 15.25 12.57
N ARG A 142 -6.08 15.85 12.66
CA ARG A 142 -5.16 15.70 13.80
C ARG A 142 -5.28 16.83 14.82
N THR A 143 -5.97 17.92 14.47
CA THR A 143 -6.21 19.04 15.40
C THR A 143 -7.42 18.80 16.28
N GLU A 144 -8.33 17.91 15.89
CA GLU A 144 -9.42 17.49 16.76
C GLU A 144 -8.90 16.57 17.86
N GLU A 145 -9.02 17.03 19.10
CA GLU A 145 -8.75 16.20 20.27
C GLU A 145 -9.87 15.16 20.46
N SER A 146 -9.51 14.01 21.02
CA SER A 146 -10.49 12.99 21.39
C SER A 146 -11.45 13.58 22.44
N PRO A 147 -12.78 13.42 22.27
CA PRO A 147 -13.75 13.85 23.29
C PRO A 147 -13.70 12.96 24.55
N TYR A 148 -12.94 11.87 24.51
CA TYR A 148 -12.77 10.94 25.62
C TYR A 148 -11.42 11.13 26.31
N ASP A 149 -11.45 11.18 27.64
CA ASP A 149 -10.29 10.95 28.48
C ASP A 149 -9.99 9.44 28.56
N SER A 150 -9.02 9.00 27.76
CA SER A 150 -8.77 7.57 27.51
C SER A 150 -7.46 7.09 28.11
N LEU A 151 -7.54 6.13 29.02
CA LEU A 151 -6.41 5.27 29.38
C LEU A 151 -6.24 4.17 28.31
N ILE A 152 -5.03 4.03 27.77
CA ILE A 152 -4.70 2.98 26.81
C ILE A 152 -3.80 1.96 27.50
N ILE A 153 -4.31 0.75 27.73
CA ILE A 153 -3.53 -0.37 28.26
C ILE A 153 -3.12 -1.27 27.09
N GLY A 154 -1.83 -1.54 26.96
CA GLY A 154 -1.27 -2.44 25.96
C GLY A 154 -0.78 -3.72 26.61
N LEU A 155 -1.28 -4.88 26.16
CA LEU A 155 -0.76 -6.18 26.58
C LEU A 155 0.40 -6.58 25.67
N ASN A 156 1.54 -6.96 26.24
CA ASN A 156 2.72 -7.28 25.44
C ASN A 156 3.58 -8.38 26.05
N TYR A 157 4.52 -8.89 25.26
CA TYR A 157 5.66 -9.67 25.69
C TYR A 157 6.93 -8.88 25.34
N GLU A 158 7.85 -8.74 26.28
CA GLU A 158 9.18 -8.16 25.99
C GLU A 158 10.02 -9.13 25.17
N ASP A 159 10.03 -10.40 25.57
CA ASP A 159 10.66 -11.45 24.79
C ASP A 159 9.80 -11.83 23.57
N ARG A 160 10.33 -11.51 22.39
CA ARG A 160 9.71 -11.83 21.11
C ARG A 160 9.64 -13.33 20.85
N SER A 161 10.58 -14.11 21.39
CA SER A 161 10.60 -15.56 21.22
C SER A 161 9.34 -16.18 21.83
N VAL A 162 8.96 -15.75 23.03
CA VAL A 162 7.74 -16.18 23.73
C VAL A 162 6.50 -15.82 22.92
N LEU A 163 6.41 -14.58 22.42
CA LEU A 163 5.29 -14.15 21.58
C LEU A 163 5.18 -14.99 20.30
N TYR A 164 6.30 -15.26 19.64
CA TYR A 164 6.32 -16.02 18.39
C TYR A 164 5.94 -17.48 18.60
N SER A 165 6.46 -18.14 19.66
CA SER A 165 6.06 -19.51 20.00
C SER A 165 4.55 -19.61 20.29
N ARG A 166 3.96 -18.61 20.94
CA ARG A 166 2.50 -18.56 21.17
C ARG A 166 1.71 -18.33 19.89
N ILE A 167 2.21 -17.47 18.99
CA ILE A 167 1.61 -17.27 17.67
C ILE A 167 1.59 -18.57 16.89
N ASP A 168 2.73 -19.26 16.84
CA ASP A 168 2.89 -20.50 16.09
C ASP A 168 1.94 -21.59 16.63
N ARG A 169 1.91 -21.76 17.96
CA ARG A 169 0.99 -22.70 18.62
C ARG A 169 -0.48 -22.35 18.37
N ARG A 170 -0.83 -21.06 18.35
CA ARG A 170 -2.20 -20.61 18.04
C ARG A 170 -2.60 -20.97 16.62
N VAL A 171 -1.70 -20.81 15.65
CA VAL A 171 -1.97 -21.19 14.26
C VAL A 171 -2.16 -22.70 14.13
N ASP A 172 -1.37 -23.50 14.84
CA ASP A 172 -1.56 -24.96 14.89
C ASP A 172 -2.96 -25.32 15.43
N ILE A 173 -3.36 -24.72 16.55
CA ILE A 173 -4.69 -24.92 17.13
C ILE A 173 -5.80 -24.47 16.16
N MET A 174 -5.60 -23.38 15.42
CA MET A 174 -6.57 -22.93 14.41
C MET A 174 -6.73 -23.95 13.28
N ALA A 175 -5.61 -24.53 12.80
CA ALA A 175 -5.63 -25.56 11.78
C ALA A 175 -6.35 -26.84 12.29
N GLU A 176 -6.05 -27.26 13.52
CA GLU A 176 -6.73 -28.37 14.20
C GLU A 176 -8.24 -28.12 14.35
N ASN A 177 -8.65 -26.87 14.61
CA ASN A 177 -10.04 -26.47 14.84
C ASN A 177 -10.82 -26.09 13.57
N GLY A 178 -10.29 -26.38 12.38
CA GLY A 178 -11.07 -26.28 11.14
C GLY A 178 -10.80 -25.06 10.26
N LEU A 179 -9.69 -24.33 10.48
CA LEU A 179 -9.32 -23.18 9.65
C LEU A 179 -9.29 -23.51 8.14
N VAL A 180 -8.77 -24.70 7.79
CA VAL A 180 -8.60 -25.09 6.39
C VAL A 180 -9.97 -25.26 5.71
N GLN A 181 -10.91 -25.90 6.40
CA GLN A 181 -12.27 -26.13 5.94
C GLN A 181 -13.02 -24.81 5.78
N GLU A 182 -12.92 -23.92 6.78
CA GLU A 182 -13.52 -22.59 6.72
C GLU A 182 -12.99 -21.77 5.53
N ALA A 183 -11.67 -21.80 5.31
CA ALA A 183 -11.05 -21.09 4.21
C ALA A 183 -11.42 -21.68 2.83
N GLU A 184 -11.53 -22.99 2.72
CA GLU A 184 -11.95 -23.67 1.49
C GLU A 184 -13.40 -23.33 1.12
N GLU A 185 -14.31 -23.31 2.11
CA GLU A 185 -15.70 -22.89 1.91
C GLU A 185 -15.78 -21.46 1.39
N LEU A 186 -14.99 -20.55 1.97
CA LEU A 186 -14.95 -19.15 1.54
C LEU A 186 -14.41 -19.01 0.12
N TRP A 187 -13.37 -19.77 -0.22
CA TRP A 187 -12.76 -19.76 -1.55
C TRP A 187 -13.75 -20.24 -2.63
N LYS A 188 -14.51 -21.31 -2.36
CA LYS A 188 -15.52 -21.86 -3.28
C LYS A 188 -16.68 -20.89 -3.56
N ARG A 189 -17.01 -20.00 -2.62
CA ARG A 189 -18.19 -19.13 -2.71
C ARG A 189 -18.10 -18.01 -3.77
N SER A 190 -17.01 -17.90 -4.53
CA SER A 190 -16.79 -16.90 -5.58
C SER A 190 -16.86 -15.45 -5.06
N GLY A 191 -15.72 -14.75 -5.04
CA GLY A 191 -15.66 -13.35 -4.64
C GLY A 191 -14.70 -13.15 -3.47
N MET A 192 -13.42 -13.00 -3.80
CA MET A 192 -12.42 -12.60 -2.82
C MET A 192 -12.69 -11.15 -2.40
N THR A 193 -13.42 -10.98 -1.30
CA THR A 193 -13.65 -9.69 -0.64
C THR A 193 -12.48 -9.36 0.29
N THR A 194 -12.53 -8.19 0.94
CA THR A 194 -11.54 -7.76 1.95
C THR A 194 -11.30 -8.82 3.03
N ALA A 195 -12.33 -9.58 3.43
CA ALA A 195 -12.21 -10.62 4.44
C ALA A 195 -11.29 -11.78 4.01
N ALA A 196 -11.31 -12.16 2.73
CA ALA A 196 -10.44 -13.22 2.19
C ALA A 196 -8.95 -12.82 2.16
N ASN A 197 -8.64 -11.53 2.26
CA ASN A 197 -7.27 -11.03 2.34
C ASN A 197 -6.67 -11.06 3.76
N ALA A 198 -7.46 -11.48 4.77
CA ALA A 198 -6.97 -11.68 6.12
C ALA A 198 -5.92 -12.81 6.16
N ILE A 199 -4.92 -12.64 7.03
CA ILE A 199 -3.88 -13.65 7.24
C ILE A 199 -4.53 -14.92 7.78
N GLY A 200 -4.25 -16.04 7.12
CA GLY A 200 -4.84 -17.35 7.40
C GLY A 200 -5.65 -17.89 6.23
N TYR A 201 -6.24 -17.03 5.41
CA TYR A 201 -7.12 -17.42 4.31
C TYR A 201 -6.38 -17.44 2.97
N LYS A 202 -5.83 -16.28 2.56
CA LYS A 202 -5.15 -16.15 1.26
C LYS A 202 -3.93 -17.06 1.13
N GLU A 203 -3.28 -17.37 2.24
CA GLU A 203 -2.12 -18.26 2.30
C GLU A 203 -2.48 -19.73 1.99
N LEU A 204 -3.75 -20.12 2.12
CA LEU A 204 -4.23 -21.48 1.80
C LEU A 204 -4.67 -21.63 0.33
N ILE A 205 -4.78 -20.55 -0.42
CA ILE A 205 -5.19 -20.61 -1.84
C ILE A 205 -4.26 -21.50 -2.68
N PRO A 206 -2.91 -21.38 -2.56
CA PRO A 206 -2.01 -22.28 -3.28
C PRO A 206 -2.23 -23.76 -2.98
N TYR A 207 -2.63 -24.10 -1.74
CA TYR A 207 -3.01 -25.47 -1.38
C TYR A 207 -4.30 -25.92 -2.08
N PHE A 208 -5.33 -25.06 -2.13
CA PHE A 208 -6.58 -25.37 -2.85
C PHE A 208 -6.38 -25.47 -4.37
N GLU A 209 -5.40 -24.75 -4.93
CA GLU A 209 -5.01 -24.82 -6.33
C GLU A 209 -4.04 -25.99 -6.64
N GLY A 210 -3.59 -26.72 -5.63
CA GLY A 210 -2.64 -27.83 -5.78
C GLY A 210 -1.22 -27.41 -6.14
N THR A 211 -0.85 -26.15 -5.90
CA THR A 211 0.48 -25.60 -6.23
C THR A 211 1.45 -25.57 -5.04
N MET A 212 0.97 -25.85 -3.82
CA MET A 212 1.76 -25.88 -2.58
C MET A 212 1.18 -26.88 -1.58
N SER A 213 2.01 -27.46 -0.72
CA SER A 213 1.53 -28.36 0.35
C SER A 213 0.85 -27.59 1.49
N LEU A 214 -0.03 -28.28 2.23
CA LEU A 214 -0.68 -27.69 3.41
C LEU A 214 0.35 -27.25 4.47
N GLU A 215 1.39 -28.06 4.69
CA GLU A 215 2.43 -27.77 5.68
C GLU A 215 3.18 -26.46 5.35
N GLU A 216 3.53 -26.26 4.08
CA GLU A 216 4.14 -25.02 3.61
C GLU A 216 3.20 -23.81 3.80
N CYS A 217 1.92 -23.95 3.44
CA CYS A 217 0.92 -22.89 3.65
C CYS A 217 0.78 -22.53 5.14
N ILE A 218 0.70 -23.52 6.04
CA ILE A 218 0.64 -23.28 7.49
C ILE A 218 1.90 -22.56 7.99
N SER A 219 3.08 -22.94 7.49
CA SER A 219 4.34 -22.26 7.82
C SER A 219 4.33 -20.77 7.41
N ILE A 220 3.78 -20.47 6.22
CA ILE A 220 3.60 -19.09 5.74
C ILE A 220 2.61 -18.33 6.63
N ILE A 221 1.50 -18.93 7.05
CA ILE A 221 0.54 -18.30 7.97
C ILE A 221 1.22 -17.91 9.29
N LYS A 222 2.03 -18.81 9.85
CA LYS A 222 2.82 -18.52 11.06
C LYS A 222 3.75 -17.33 10.84
N GLN A 223 4.52 -17.33 9.75
CA GLN A 223 5.42 -16.25 9.38
C GLN A 223 4.70 -14.90 9.23
N GLU A 224 3.62 -14.85 8.45
CA GLU A 224 2.88 -13.61 8.21
C GLU A 224 2.17 -13.11 9.47
N THR A 225 1.70 -14.00 10.34
CA THR A 225 1.15 -13.63 11.64
C THR A 225 2.22 -13.00 12.55
N ARG A 226 3.46 -13.53 12.56
CA ARG A 226 4.59 -12.91 13.28
C ARG A 226 4.96 -11.55 12.70
N HIS A 227 4.99 -11.42 11.37
CA HIS A 227 5.22 -10.13 10.70
C HIS A 227 4.14 -9.11 11.06
N TYR A 228 2.87 -9.54 11.11
CA TYR A 228 1.75 -8.70 11.52
C TYR A 228 1.88 -8.24 12.97
N ALA A 229 2.18 -9.16 13.90
CA ALA A 229 2.42 -8.82 15.30
C ALA A 229 3.58 -7.82 15.46
N LYS A 230 4.68 -8.00 14.73
CA LYS A 230 5.80 -7.04 14.67
C LYS A 230 5.33 -5.66 14.21
N ARG A 231 4.53 -5.58 13.12
CA ARG A 231 3.98 -4.32 12.60
C ARG A 231 3.07 -3.63 13.62
N GLN A 232 2.20 -4.38 14.30
CA GLN A 232 1.35 -3.86 15.38
C GLN A 232 2.20 -3.26 16.51
N LEU A 233 3.21 -3.97 16.99
CA LEU A 233 4.11 -3.47 18.03
C LEU A 233 4.86 -2.22 17.58
N THR A 234 5.37 -2.18 16.34
CA THR A 234 5.99 -0.98 15.78
C THR A 234 5.03 0.21 15.75
N TRP A 235 3.75 -0.02 15.49
CA TRP A 235 2.73 1.03 15.49
C TRP A 235 2.43 1.53 16.91
N PHE A 236 2.12 0.62 17.84
CA PHE A 236 1.77 0.97 19.21
C PHE A 236 2.92 1.60 20.00
N ARG A 237 4.17 1.18 19.77
CA ARG A 237 5.35 1.77 20.45
C ARG A 237 5.54 3.26 20.15
N LYS A 238 4.94 3.80 19.09
CA LYS A 238 4.98 5.24 18.80
C LYS A 238 4.05 6.04 19.73
N ASN A 239 3.05 5.39 20.33
CA ASN A 239 2.14 6.03 21.26
C ASN A 239 2.67 5.92 22.70
N GLN A 240 3.28 7.01 23.17
CA GLN A 240 3.85 7.09 24.52
C GLN A 240 2.79 7.07 25.64
N ARG A 241 1.49 7.18 25.31
CA ARG A 241 0.40 7.11 26.30
C ARG A 241 0.06 5.68 26.73
N ILE A 242 0.57 4.68 26.04
CA ILE A 242 0.23 3.28 26.32
C ILE A 242 0.92 2.83 27.61
N GLN A 243 0.10 2.37 28.55
CA GLN A 243 0.56 1.67 29.74
C GLN A 243 0.73 0.19 29.40
N TRP A 244 1.98 -0.27 29.31
CA TRP A 244 2.29 -1.64 28.93
C TRP A 244 2.21 -2.57 30.14
N ILE A 245 1.50 -3.69 29.96
CA ILE A 245 1.49 -4.83 30.89
C ILE A 245 2.20 -5.99 30.20
N ILE A 246 3.29 -6.44 30.82
CA ILE A 246 4.14 -7.49 30.28
C ILE A 246 3.63 -8.86 30.77
N LEU A 247 3.00 -9.60 29.87
CA LEU A 247 2.20 -10.77 30.22
C LEU A 247 2.99 -11.94 30.80
N HIS A 248 4.28 -12.06 30.48
CA HIS A 248 5.11 -13.17 30.96
C HIS A 248 5.75 -12.90 32.34
N GLU A 249 5.47 -11.73 32.94
CA GLU A 249 5.80 -11.44 34.34
C GLU A 249 4.74 -12.00 35.31
N PHE A 250 3.63 -12.54 34.79
CA PHE A 250 2.49 -13.00 35.56
C PHE A 250 2.20 -14.47 35.26
N ASP A 251 1.93 -15.24 36.31
CA ASP A 251 1.56 -16.65 36.19
C ASP A 251 0.05 -16.83 36.07
N LYS A 252 -0.73 -15.88 36.61
CA LYS A 252 -2.20 -15.98 36.72
C LYS A 252 -2.90 -14.78 36.10
N LEU A 253 -4.06 -15.03 35.49
CA LEU A 253 -4.92 -13.99 34.91
C LEU A 253 -5.37 -12.94 35.94
N ASN A 254 -5.59 -13.35 37.20
CA ASN A 254 -6.00 -12.42 38.26
C ASN A 254 -4.93 -11.35 38.52
N GLU A 255 -3.65 -11.67 38.40
CA GLU A 255 -2.56 -10.72 38.61
C GLU A 255 -2.53 -9.65 37.50
N ILE A 256 -2.82 -10.06 36.26
CA ILE A 256 -2.97 -9.14 35.11
C ILE A 256 -4.17 -8.21 35.34
N SER A 257 -5.29 -8.74 35.85
CA SER A 257 -6.47 -7.96 36.19
C SER A 257 -6.18 -6.93 37.30
N GLU A 258 -5.51 -7.34 38.38
CA GLU A 258 -5.10 -6.45 39.47
C GLU A 258 -4.15 -5.35 38.98
N LYS A 259 -3.18 -5.69 38.12
CA LYS A 259 -2.29 -4.70 37.50
C LYS A 259 -3.06 -3.70 36.66
N SER A 260 -4.05 -4.17 35.88
CA SER A 260 -4.92 -3.32 35.06
C SER A 260 -5.76 -2.38 35.92
N GLN A 261 -6.33 -2.86 37.03
CA GLN A 261 -7.07 -2.05 38.00
C GLN A 261 -6.19 -0.96 38.62
N LYS A 262 -4.94 -1.27 38.98
CA LYS A 262 -3.97 -0.28 39.48
C LYS A 262 -3.65 0.78 38.43
N CYS A 263 -3.51 0.42 37.15
CA CYS A 263 -3.33 1.38 36.07
C CYS A 263 -4.55 2.34 35.95
N ILE A 264 -5.76 1.80 36.07
CA ILE A 264 -7.01 2.57 36.07
C ILE A 264 -7.05 3.55 37.25
N ALA A 265 -6.85 3.06 38.48
CA ALA A 265 -6.86 3.89 39.68
C ALA A 265 -5.82 5.01 39.63
N ASN A 266 -4.59 4.70 39.18
CA ASN A 266 -3.52 5.68 39.05
C ASN A 266 -3.82 6.75 37.99
N TYR A 267 -4.45 6.39 36.87
CA TYR A 267 -4.76 7.32 35.79
C TYR A 267 -5.79 8.36 36.21
N TRP A 268 -6.87 7.93 36.89
CA TRP A 268 -7.94 8.81 37.37
C TRP A 268 -7.78 9.29 38.82
N LYS A 269 -6.71 8.89 39.51
CA LYS A 269 -6.45 9.19 40.93
C LYS A 269 -7.60 8.77 41.86
N LEU A 270 -8.16 7.58 41.62
CA LEU A 270 -9.23 6.96 42.41
C LEU A 270 -8.68 6.23 43.64
#